data_AF-A0A3S4GEG2-F1
#
_entry.id   AF-A0A3S4GEG2-F1
#
_cell.length_a   1.000
_cell.length_b   1.000
_cell.length_c   1.000
_cell.angle_alpha   90.00
_cell.angle_beta   90.00
_cell.angle_gamma   90.00
#
_symmetry.space_group_name_H-M   'P 1'
#
loop_
_entity.id
_entity.type
_entity.pdbx_description
1 polymer ?
#
loop_
_entity_poly.entity_id
_entity_poly.type
_entity_poly.pdbx_seq_one_letter_code
_entity_poly.pdbx_strand_id
1 'polypeptide(L)'
;MVKARIMGDNDGAYASELRAMLRPFVFRRYIDFSVIQSLRNMKGMIAREVRRRGLKDNIKLGAGGIREIEFIVQVFQLIRGGREPALQQRALLPTLAAIDELHLLPEGDATLLRAAYLFLRRLENLLQSINDEQTQTLPQDELNRARLAWGDAYR
;
A
#
# COMPACT_ATOMS: atom_id res chain seq x y z
N MET A 1 9.98 5.54 -4.59
CA MET A 1 10.78 4.53 -5.31
C MET A 1 10.67 3.10 -4.75
N VAL A 2 10.06 2.86 -3.58
CA VAL A 2 9.87 1.49 -3.03
C VAL A 2 9.23 0.51 -4.03
N LYS A 3 8.25 0.97 -4.82
CA LYS A 3 7.52 0.15 -5.80
C LYS A 3 8.18 0.07 -7.18
N ALA A 4 9.28 0.81 -7.42
CA ALA A 4 9.89 0.92 -8.75
C ALA A 4 10.45 -0.44 -9.21
N ARG A 5 10.13 -0.83 -10.45
CA ARG A 5 10.52 -2.10 -11.06
C ARG A 5 10.91 -1.91 -12.53
N ILE A 6 11.92 -2.64 -12.95
CA ILE A 6 12.32 -2.79 -14.36
C ILE A 6 11.30 -3.71 -15.04
N MET A 7 10.79 -3.28 -16.19
CA MET A 7 9.87 -4.05 -17.02
C MET A 7 10.65 -4.70 -18.16
N GLY A 8 10.32 -5.95 -18.50
CA GLY A 8 11.06 -6.72 -19.49
C GLY A 8 12.30 -7.40 -18.91
N ASP A 9 13.36 -7.50 -19.71
CA ASP A 9 14.61 -8.13 -19.30
C ASP A 9 15.25 -7.39 -18.10
N ASN A 10 15.65 -8.17 -17.12
CA ASN A 10 16.05 -7.70 -15.80
C ASN A 10 17.50 -8.10 -15.46
N ASP A 11 18.21 -8.76 -16.37
CA ASP A 11 19.52 -9.37 -16.09
C ASP A 11 20.71 -8.63 -16.74
N GLY A 12 20.43 -7.55 -17.49
CA GLY A 12 21.47 -6.72 -18.11
C GLY A 12 22.26 -5.81 -17.14
N ALA A 13 23.40 -5.30 -17.62
CA ALA A 13 24.29 -4.41 -16.86
C ALA A 13 23.58 -3.15 -16.33
N TYR A 14 22.79 -2.47 -17.18
CA TYR A 14 22.02 -1.30 -16.80
C TYR A 14 20.95 -1.59 -15.74
N ALA A 15 20.35 -2.78 -15.78
CA ALA A 15 19.37 -3.20 -14.79
C ALA A 15 20.01 -3.34 -13.41
N SER A 16 21.21 -3.92 -13.36
CA SER A 16 21.98 -4.06 -12.14
C SER A 16 22.49 -2.73 -11.61
N GLU A 17 22.98 -1.84 -12.49
CA GLU A 17 23.39 -0.48 -12.12
C GLU A 17 22.24 0.33 -11.53
N LEU A 18 21.07 0.33 -12.17
CA LEU A 18 19.88 1.02 -11.67
C LEU A 18 19.45 0.49 -10.30
N ARG A 19 19.48 -0.83 -10.08
CA ARG A 19 19.19 -1.42 -8.76
C ARG A 19 20.20 -0.99 -7.70
N ALA A 20 21.49 -0.99 -8.04
CA ALA A 20 22.55 -0.57 -7.13
C ALA A 20 22.40 0.91 -6.73
N MET A 21 21.95 1.76 -7.65
CA MET A 21 21.65 3.17 -7.39
C MET A 21 20.40 3.35 -6.51
N LEU A 22 19.31 2.64 -6.82
CA LEU A 22 18.03 2.81 -6.11
C LEU A 22 18.06 2.27 -4.67
N ARG A 23 18.76 1.15 -4.43
CA ARG A 23 18.76 0.47 -3.13
C ARG A 23 19.20 1.36 -1.96
N PRO A 24 20.38 2.02 -1.97
CA PRO A 24 20.81 2.86 -0.85
C PRO A 24 19.97 4.14 -0.72
N PHE A 25 19.37 4.63 -1.81
CA PHE A 25 18.48 5.78 -1.79
C PHE A 25 17.16 5.46 -1.06
N VAL A 26 16.58 4.29 -1.35
CA VAL A 26 15.30 3.85 -0.76
C VAL A 26 15.47 3.28 0.64
N PHE A 27 16.47 2.42 0.83
CA PHE A 27 16.64 1.61 2.04
C PHE A 27 17.88 2.05 2.82
N ARG A 28 17.76 3.18 3.52
CA ARG A 28 18.85 3.75 4.31
C ARG A 28 19.19 2.85 5.50
N ARG A 29 20.48 2.56 5.71
CA ARG A 29 20.96 1.74 6.83
C ARG A 29 20.91 2.47 8.18
N TYR A 30 20.98 3.79 8.15
CA TYR A 30 20.89 4.69 9.30
C TYR A 30 19.67 5.58 9.14
N ILE A 31 18.84 5.60 10.18
CA ILE A 31 17.63 6.40 10.26
C ILE A 31 17.79 7.32 11.45
N ASP A 32 17.72 8.62 11.19
CA ASP A 32 17.76 9.65 12.22
C ASP A 32 16.34 10.17 12.52
N PHE A 33 16.27 11.07 13.49
CA PHE A 33 15.02 11.72 13.87
C PHE A 33 14.36 12.50 12.73
N SER A 34 15.15 13.08 11.82
CA SER A 34 14.63 13.88 10.69
C SER A 34 13.82 13.04 9.71
N VAL A 35 14.25 11.79 9.48
CA VAL A 35 13.52 10.83 8.63
C VAL A 35 12.19 10.45 9.27
N ILE A 36 12.20 10.13 10.57
CA ILE A 36 10.96 9.80 11.30
C ILE A 36 9.99 10.99 11.30
N GLN A 37 10.49 12.21 11.49
CA GLN A 37 9.68 13.42 11.45
C GLN A 37 9.10 13.65 10.04
N SER A 38 9.87 13.39 8.99
CA SER A 38 9.39 13.48 7.60
C SER A 38 8.25 12.50 7.32
N LEU A 39 8.33 11.26 7.82
CA LEU A 39 7.25 10.27 7.71
C LEU A 39 6.00 10.70 8.49
N ARG A 40 6.16 11.26 9.69
CA ARG A 40 5.04 11.83 10.48
C ARG A 40 4.37 12.99 9.75
N ASN A 41 5.15 13.88 9.14
CA ASN A 41 4.64 15.00 8.36
C ASN A 41 3.83 14.50 7.16
N MET A 42 4.31 13.46 6.48
CA MET A 42 3.61 12.82 5.36
C MET A 42 2.28 12.17 5.82
N LYS A 43 2.28 11.43 6.93
CA LYS A 43 1.05 10.90 7.54
C LYS A 43 0.04 12.03 7.84
N GLY A 44 0.52 13.11 8.45
CA GLY A 44 -0.31 14.26 8.78
C GLY A 44 -0.91 14.93 7.54
N MET A 45 -0.17 15.00 6.45
CA MET A 45 -0.65 15.51 5.16
C MET A 45 -1.76 14.64 4.57
N ILE A 46 -1.57 13.31 4.56
CA ILE A 46 -2.59 12.36 4.10
C ILE A 46 -3.88 12.54 4.91
N ALA A 47 -3.77 12.54 6.25
CA ALA A 47 -4.94 12.67 7.12
C ALA A 47 -5.68 14.02 6.96
N ARG A 48 -4.95 15.12 6.75
CA ARG A 48 -5.57 16.43 6.43
C ARG A 48 -6.30 16.40 5.10
N GLU A 49 -5.73 15.74 4.09
CA GLU A 49 -6.33 15.67 2.76
C GLU A 49 -7.62 14.84 2.76
N VAL A 50 -7.64 13.71 3.47
CA VAL A 50 -8.85 12.90 3.65
C VAL A 50 -9.98 13.73 4.27
N ARG A 51 -9.67 14.46 5.37
CA ARG A 51 -10.66 15.33 6.04
C ARG A 51 -11.14 16.46 5.14
N ARG A 52 -10.22 17.15 4.45
CA ARG A 52 -10.52 18.31 3.59
C ARG A 52 -11.50 17.96 2.47
N ARG A 53 -11.34 16.78 1.87
CA ARG A 53 -12.18 16.35 0.74
C ARG A 53 -13.47 15.63 1.15
N GLY A 54 -13.66 15.29 2.43
CA GLY A 54 -14.86 14.59 2.89
C GLY A 54 -15.08 13.24 2.20
N LEU A 55 -13.99 12.53 1.84
CA LEU A 55 -14.02 11.30 1.04
C LEU A 55 -14.55 10.10 1.84
N LYS A 56 -15.86 10.04 2.03
CA LYS A 56 -16.52 8.94 2.77
C LYS A 56 -16.62 7.65 1.94
N ASP A 57 -17.00 7.78 0.66
CA ASP A 57 -17.28 6.63 -0.21
C ASP A 57 -16.10 6.25 -1.12
N ASN A 58 -14.89 6.78 -0.85
CA ASN A 58 -13.72 6.50 -1.67
C ASN A 58 -12.84 5.42 -1.03
N ILE A 59 -12.81 4.22 -1.61
CA ILE A 59 -12.16 3.03 -1.05
C ILE A 59 -10.63 3.14 -1.00
N LYS A 60 -10.04 4.05 -1.78
CA LYS A 60 -8.59 4.24 -1.86
C LYS A 60 -8.12 5.41 -0.99
N LEU A 61 -8.88 6.51 -1.03
CA LEU A 61 -8.50 7.81 -0.47
C LEU A 61 -9.18 8.12 0.86
N GLY A 62 -10.28 7.43 1.18
CA GLY A 62 -10.97 7.56 2.45
C GLY A 62 -10.12 7.05 3.61
N ALA A 63 -10.56 7.40 4.83
CA ALA A 63 -9.94 6.88 6.05
C ALA A 63 -10.07 5.35 6.09
N GLY A 64 -8.98 4.65 6.43
CA GLY A 64 -8.91 3.19 6.37
C GLY A 64 -8.81 2.60 4.95
N GLY A 65 -8.69 3.44 3.93
CA GLY A 65 -8.62 3.01 2.53
C GLY A 65 -7.28 2.37 2.14
N ILE A 66 -7.21 1.87 0.90
CA ILE A 66 -6.05 1.16 0.34
C ILE A 66 -4.75 1.95 0.52
N ARG A 67 -4.78 3.27 0.31
CA ARG A 67 -3.60 4.12 0.42
C ARG A 67 -3.04 4.15 1.84
N GLU A 68 -3.88 4.10 2.86
CA GLU A 68 -3.40 4.10 4.25
C GLU A 68 -2.68 2.79 4.57
N ILE A 69 -3.19 1.65 4.10
CA ILE A 69 -2.51 0.36 4.24
C ILE A 69 -1.16 0.35 3.50
N GLU A 70 -1.14 0.86 2.26
CA GLU A 70 0.11 1.01 1.49
C GLU A 70 1.12 1.89 2.22
N PHE A 71 0.66 2.99 2.83
CA PHE A 71 1.50 3.89 3.60
C PHE A 71 2.09 3.21 4.84
N ILE A 72 1.28 2.47 5.61
CA ILE A 72 1.74 1.73 6.79
C ILE A 72 2.87 0.76 6.42
N VAL A 73 2.63 -0.08 5.40
CA VAL A 73 3.63 -1.07 4.95
C VAL A 73 4.90 -0.38 4.47
N GLN A 74 4.79 0.66 3.64
CA GLN A 74 5.95 1.38 3.11
C GLN A 74 6.74 2.11 4.18
N VAL A 75 6.11 2.60 5.25
CA VAL A 75 6.81 3.21 6.40
C VAL A 75 7.76 2.21 7.04
N PHE A 76 7.33 0.96 7.28
CA PHE A 76 8.21 -0.09 7.79
C PHE A 76 9.37 -0.39 6.83
N GLN A 77 9.10 -0.42 5.53
CA GLN A 77 10.14 -0.59 4.52
C GLN A 77 11.19 0.53 4.56
N LEU A 78 10.76 1.79 4.71
CA LEU A 78 11.67 2.93 4.74
C LEU A 78 12.50 3.00 6.03
N ILE A 79 11.92 2.59 7.17
CA ILE A 79 12.61 2.63 8.48
C ILE A 79 13.53 1.41 8.67
N ARG A 80 13.07 0.21 8.29
CA ARG A 80 13.75 -1.05 8.62
C ARG A 80 14.38 -1.72 7.41
N GLY A 81 13.94 -1.43 6.19
CA GLY A 81 14.40 -2.12 4.98
C GLY A 81 15.89 -1.98 4.68
N GLY A 82 16.58 -0.95 5.21
CA GLY A 82 18.04 -0.84 5.10
C GLY A 82 18.81 -1.88 5.93
N ARG A 83 18.17 -2.48 6.93
CA ARG A 83 18.74 -3.52 7.82
C ARG A 83 18.07 -4.88 7.66
N GLU A 84 16.81 -4.90 7.20
CA GLU A 84 16.01 -6.10 7.00
C GLU A 84 15.78 -6.33 5.50
N PRO A 85 16.56 -7.20 4.83
CA PRO A 85 16.37 -7.49 3.41
C PRO A 85 14.97 -8.01 3.07
N ALA A 86 14.32 -8.72 4.00
CA ALA A 86 12.95 -9.21 3.84
C ALA A 86 11.92 -8.08 3.62
N LEU A 87 12.24 -6.84 4.04
CA LEU A 87 11.39 -5.67 3.83
C LEU A 87 11.71 -4.91 2.54
N GLN A 88 12.63 -5.39 1.69
CA GLN A 88 12.95 -4.77 0.40
C GLN A 88 12.04 -5.26 -0.75
N GLN A 89 10.99 -6.01 -0.40
CA GLN A 89 10.01 -6.55 -1.34
C GLN A 89 9.16 -5.43 -1.96
N ARG A 90 8.81 -5.58 -3.24
CA ARG A 90 7.98 -4.59 -3.94
C ARG A 90 6.48 -4.82 -3.73
N ALA A 91 6.06 -6.08 -3.57
CA ALA A 91 4.67 -6.46 -3.40
C ALA A 91 4.22 -6.23 -1.95
N LEU A 92 2.99 -5.75 -1.75
CA LEU A 92 2.51 -5.38 -0.40
C LEU A 92 2.36 -6.60 0.51
N LEU A 93 1.73 -7.68 0.02
CA LEU A 93 1.41 -8.85 0.85
C LEU A 93 2.66 -9.59 1.37
N PRO A 94 3.71 -9.86 0.56
CA PRO A 94 4.95 -10.43 1.07
C PRO A 94 5.66 -9.51 2.07
N THR A 95 5.66 -8.19 1.84
CA THR A 95 6.21 -7.24 2.81
C THR A 95 5.44 -7.29 4.13
N LEU A 96 4.11 -7.36 4.08
CA LEU A 96 3.27 -7.44 5.28
C LEU A 96 3.51 -8.73 6.07
N ALA A 97 3.74 -9.86 5.38
CA ALA A 97 4.15 -11.11 6.03
C ALA A 97 5.52 -10.96 6.72
N ALA A 98 6.50 -10.34 6.06
CA ALA A 98 7.80 -10.07 6.68
C ALA A 98 7.72 -9.10 7.88
N ILE A 99 6.79 -8.13 7.85
CA ILE A 99 6.51 -7.25 9.00
C ILE A 99 6.02 -8.05 10.20
N ASP A 100 5.15 -9.04 9.96
CA ASP A 100 4.59 -9.93 10.98
C ASP A 100 5.66 -10.85 11.58
N GLU A 101 6.45 -11.53 10.73
CA GLU A 101 7.57 -12.39 11.15
C GLU A 101 8.62 -11.65 11.99
N LEU A 102 8.85 -10.38 11.68
CA LEU A 102 9.78 -9.50 12.41
C LEU A 102 9.14 -8.85 13.66
N HIS A 103 7.88 -9.15 13.98
CA HIS A 103 7.14 -8.61 15.13
C HIS A 103 7.16 -7.06 15.17
N LEU A 104 7.07 -6.43 14.00
CA LEU A 104 7.11 -4.97 13.86
C LEU A 104 5.75 -4.31 14.07
N LEU A 105 4.69 -5.12 14.12
CA LEU A 105 3.33 -4.74 14.48
C LEU A 105 2.88 -5.53 15.72
N PRO A 106 1.88 -5.02 16.46
CA PRO A 106 1.18 -5.82 17.46
C PRO A 106 0.63 -7.12 16.86
N GLU A 107 0.52 -8.15 17.71
CA GLU A 107 -0.03 -9.43 17.31
C GLU A 107 -1.45 -9.27 16.73
N GLY A 108 -1.69 -9.90 15.58
CA GLY A 108 -2.97 -9.86 14.87
C GLY A 108 -3.16 -8.67 13.91
N ASP A 109 -2.45 -7.55 14.09
CA ASP A 109 -2.60 -6.36 13.23
C ASP A 109 -2.21 -6.64 11.78
N ALA A 110 -1.17 -7.44 11.53
CA ALA A 110 -0.77 -7.80 10.18
C ALA A 110 -1.84 -8.66 9.48
N THR A 111 -2.52 -9.53 10.22
CA THR A 111 -3.62 -10.36 9.70
C THR A 111 -4.83 -9.48 9.36
N LEU A 112 -5.17 -8.52 10.23
CA LEU A 112 -6.23 -7.56 9.98
C LEU A 112 -5.95 -6.71 8.73
N LEU A 113 -4.74 -6.15 8.61
CA LEU A 113 -4.32 -5.36 7.46
C LEU A 113 -4.34 -6.18 6.16
N ARG A 114 -3.94 -7.45 6.23
CA ARG A 114 -3.99 -8.37 5.08
C ARG A 114 -5.43 -8.57 4.60
N ALA A 115 -6.33 -8.90 5.52
CA ALA A 115 -7.74 -9.11 5.21
C ALA A 115 -8.39 -7.85 4.62
N ALA A 116 -8.17 -6.70 5.26
CA ALA A 116 -8.67 -5.41 4.79
C ALA A 116 -8.13 -5.05 3.39
N TYR A 117 -6.82 -5.25 3.14
CA TYR A 117 -6.24 -4.98 1.83
C TYR A 117 -6.83 -5.86 0.73
N LEU A 118 -6.96 -7.17 0.98
CA LEU A 118 -7.54 -8.10 0.02
C LEU A 118 -9.00 -7.75 -0.29
N PHE A 119 -9.78 -7.45 0.75
CA PHE A 119 -11.17 -7.00 0.62
C PHE A 119 -11.26 -5.73 -0.24
N LEU A 120 -10.53 -4.68 0.13
CA LEU A 120 -10.58 -3.41 -0.60
C LEU A 120 -10.10 -3.52 -2.05
N ARG A 121 -9.06 -4.33 -2.32
CA ARG A 121 -8.59 -4.57 -3.69
C ARG A 121 -9.58 -5.38 -4.51
N ARG A 122 -10.25 -6.37 -3.92
CA ARG A 122 -11.32 -7.12 -4.58
C ARG A 122 -12.47 -6.19 -4.94
N LEU A 123 -12.93 -5.39 -3.98
CA LEU A 123 -13.99 -4.42 -4.16
C LEU A 123 -13.65 -3.38 -5.24
N GLU A 124 -12.45 -2.80 -5.20
CA GLU A 124 -11.96 -1.85 -6.22
C GLU A 124 -11.93 -2.49 -7.60
N ASN A 125 -11.32 -3.66 -7.74
CA ASN A 125 -11.20 -4.33 -9.03
C ASN A 125 -12.58 -4.73 -9.60
N LEU A 126 -13.49 -5.23 -8.76
CA LEU A 126 -14.86 -5.55 -9.17
C LEU A 126 -15.60 -4.31 -9.66
N LEU A 127 -15.53 -3.21 -8.89
CA LEU A 127 -16.12 -1.94 -9.27
C LEU A 127 -15.61 -1.45 -10.63
N GLN A 128 -14.28 -1.48 -10.83
CA GLN A 128 -13.66 -1.06 -12.09
C GLN A 128 -14.08 -1.96 -13.25
N SER A 129 -14.25 -3.27 -13.02
CA SER A 129 -14.65 -4.23 -14.05
C SER A 129 -16.08 -4.06 -14.59
N ILE A 130 -16.96 -3.34 -13.90
CA ILE A 130 -18.36 -3.16 -14.32
C ILE A 130 -18.41 -2.38 -15.65
N ASN A 131 -17.61 -1.32 -15.78
CA ASN A 131 -17.58 -0.44 -16.93
C ASN A 131 -16.17 -0.27 -17.53
N ASP A 132 -15.18 -1.01 -17.04
CA ASP A 132 -13.75 -0.82 -17.35
C ASP A 132 -13.26 0.62 -17.08
N GLU A 133 -13.72 1.20 -15.98
CA GLU A 133 -13.41 2.58 -15.59
C GLU A 133 -12.49 2.62 -14.37
N GLN A 134 -11.55 3.58 -14.34
CA GLN A 134 -10.63 3.77 -13.22
C GLN A 134 -11.29 4.50 -12.02
N THR A 135 -12.47 4.05 -11.59
CA THR A 135 -13.19 4.60 -10.43
C THR A 135 -12.66 4.01 -9.11
N GLN A 136 -12.72 4.82 -8.06
CA GLN A 136 -12.42 4.43 -6.66
C GLN A 136 -13.54 4.86 -5.71
N THR A 137 -14.65 5.39 -6.24
CA THR A 137 -15.77 5.88 -5.45
C THR A 137 -16.92 4.91 -5.59
N LEU A 138 -17.49 4.48 -4.46
CA LEU A 138 -18.61 3.54 -4.45
C LEU A 138 -19.81 4.10 -5.23
N PRO A 139 -20.54 3.22 -5.96
CA PRO A 139 -21.68 3.64 -6.75
C PRO A 139 -22.82 4.12 -5.85
N GLN A 140 -23.59 5.08 -6.35
CA GLN A 140 -24.79 5.58 -5.68
C GLN A 140 -26.07 4.94 -6.25
N ASP A 141 -26.01 4.38 -7.46
CA ASP A 141 -27.13 3.68 -8.08
C ASP A 141 -27.34 2.28 -7.49
N GLU A 142 -28.60 1.87 -7.40
CA GLU A 142 -29.00 0.60 -6.78
C GLU A 142 -28.45 -0.61 -7.53
N LEU A 143 -28.39 -0.56 -8.86
CA LEU A 143 -27.96 -1.67 -9.69
C LEU A 143 -26.50 -2.04 -9.44
N ASN A 144 -25.59 -1.05 -9.48
CA ASN A 144 -24.17 -1.31 -9.24
C ASN A 144 -23.89 -1.64 -7.78
N ARG A 145 -24.64 -1.10 -6.82
CA ARG A 145 -24.59 -1.55 -5.42
C ARG A 145 -24.96 -3.03 -5.28
N ALA A 146 -26.03 -3.47 -5.94
CA ALA A 146 -26.45 -4.87 -5.94
C ALA A 146 -25.40 -5.77 -6.62
N ARG A 147 -24.83 -5.34 -7.75
CA ARG A 147 -23.72 -6.06 -8.43
C ARG A 147 -22.51 -6.22 -7.54
N LEU A 148 -22.10 -5.16 -6.84
CA LEU A 148 -20.99 -5.22 -5.89
C LEU A 148 -21.30 -6.16 -4.72
N ALA A 149 -22.46 -6.02 -4.08
CA ALA A 149 -22.84 -6.90 -2.97
C ALA A 149 -22.86 -8.38 -3.38
N TRP A 150 -23.31 -8.69 -4.60
CA TRP A 150 -23.32 -10.04 -5.14
C TRP A 150 -21.92 -10.54 -5.52
N GLY A 151 -21.11 -9.72 -6.18
CA GLY A 151 -19.76 -10.11 -6.63
C GLY A 151 -18.72 -10.16 -5.52
N ASP A 152 -18.90 -9.33 -4.50
CA ASP A 152 -18.07 -9.28 -3.30
C ASP A 152 -18.52 -10.30 -2.24
N ALA A 153 -19.74 -10.85 -2.37
CA ALA A 153 -20.38 -11.77 -1.43
C ALA A 153 -19.35 -12.61 -0.69
N TYR A 154 -19.13 -12.38 0.62
CA TYR A 154 -20.10 -12.58 1.71
C TYR A 154 -20.79 -13.95 1.61
N ARG A 155 -19.99 -14.97 1.23
CA ARG A 155 -20.11 -16.34 1.72
C ARG A 155 -18.82 -16.70 2.46
#